data_AF-A0A4Y8KUR0-F1
#
_entry.id   AF-A0A4Y8KUR0-F1
#
_cell.length_a   1.000
_cell.length_b   1.000
_cell.length_c   1.000
_cell.angle_alpha   90.00
_cell.angle_beta   90.00
_cell.angle_gamma   90.00
#
_symmetry.space_group_name_H-M   'P 1'
#
loop_
_entity.id
_entity.type
_entity.pdbx_description
1 polymer ?
#
loop_
_entity_poly.entity_id
_entity_poly.type
_entity_poly.pdbx_seq_one_letter_code
_entity_poly.pdbx_strand_id
1 'polypeptide(L)'
;MAKYTTKQETDSRSLINDNDFNSEKELKDFIILNKEVFCKEVLGIDYKDHMTEFKLPKIEHLFTNEPHVDIIFIDQNDKCYFVELKNPKFAYNELCAGLSQCLAYRYLARANNFNYSGCFLVTTKHSNIIPIIIRDNNLDITYIYFDRNKHAVFQTQL
;
A
#
# COMPACT_ATOMS: atom_id res chain seq x y z
N MET A 1 -31.98 -33.48 1.25
CA MET A 1 -31.81 -32.51 0.16
C MET A 1 -32.42 -31.18 0.59
N ALA A 2 -31.59 -30.26 1.08
CA ALA A 2 -32.07 -28.94 1.53
C ALA A 2 -32.13 -27.99 0.34
N LYS A 3 -33.31 -27.39 0.11
CA LYS A 3 -33.53 -26.35 -0.90
C LYS A 3 -32.98 -25.03 -0.36
N TYR A 4 -31.96 -24.49 -1.01
CA TYR A 4 -31.52 -23.12 -0.78
C TYR A 4 -32.43 -22.18 -1.56
N THR A 5 -33.23 -21.40 -0.83
CA THR A 5 -34.02 -20.29 -1.38
C THR A 5 -33.12 -19.06 -1.44
N THR A 6 -32.71 -18.68 -2.65
CA THR A 6 -31.95 -17.45 -2.92
C THR A 6 -32.88 -16.26 -2.75
N LYS A 7 -32.70 -15.46 -1.69
CA LYS A 7 -33.17 -14.07 -1.70
C LYS A 7 -32.09 -13.22 -2.38
N GLN A 8 -32.36 -12.86 -3.63
CA GLN A 8 -31.68 -11.73 -4.27
C GLN A 8 -32.25 -10.46 -3.64
N GLU A 9 -31.56 -9.94 -2.64
CA GLU A 9 -31.66 -8.51 -2.30
C GLU A 9 -30.63 -7.78 -3.17
N THR A 10 -31.11 -7.25 -4.28
CA THR A 10 -30.41 -6.25 -5.08
C THR A 10 -30.37 -4.96 -4.27
N ASP A 11 -29.39 -4.84 -3.37
CA ASP A 11 -29.03 -3.56 -2.81
C ASP A 11 -28.16 -2.83 -3.84
N SER A 12 -28.73 -1.78 -4.41
CA SER A 12 -28.16 -0.89 -5.41
C SER A 12 -27.02 -0.07 -4.81
N ARG A 13 -25.91 -0.72 -4.45
CA ARG A 13 -24.62 -0.03 -4.36
C ARG A 13 -24.19 0.20 -5.79
N SER A 14 -24.41 1.43 -6.25
CA SER A 14 -23.81 1.97 -7.46
C SER A 14 -22.41 1.39 -7.59
N LEU A 15 -22.14 0.71 -8.70
CA LEU A 15 -20.80 0.29 -9.10
C LEU A 15 -19.93 1.54 -9.06
N ILE A 16 -19.25 1.77 -7.94
CA ILE A 16 -18.46 2.97 -7.78
C ILE A 16 -17.31 2.78 -8.75
N ASN A 17 -17.30 3.60 -9.80
CA ASN A 17 -16.17 3.71 -10.70
C ASN A 17 -15.10 4.49 -9.91
N ASP A 18 -14.43 3.77 -9.01
CA ASP A 18 -13.84 4.27 -7.75
C ASP A 18 -12.39 4.73 -7.89
N ASN A 19 -12.01 5.32 -9.02
CA ASN A 19 -10.60 5.64 -9.29
C ASN A 19 -10.41 7.09 -9.71
N ASP A 20 -10.20 7.96 -8.72
CA ASP A 20 -9.98 9.40 -8.91
C ASP A 20 -8.60 9.75 -9.48
N PHE A 21 -7.74 8.75 -9.70
CA PHE A 21 -6.40 8.91 -10.25
C PHE A 21 -6.30 8.24 -11.61
N ASN A 22 -5.83 8.96 -12.63
CA ASN A 22 -5.65 8.43 -13.98
C ASN A 22 -4.43 7.53 -14.12
N SER A 23 -3.47 7.65 -13.18
CA SER A 23 -2.24 6.84 -13.16
C SER A 23 -1.69 6.68 -11.75
N GLU A 24 -0.80 5.71 -11.57
CA GLU A 24 -0.04 5.54 -10.31
C GLU A 24 0.89 6.73 -10.06
N LYS A 25 1.43 7.33 -11.13
CA LYS A 25 2.20 8.56 -11.05
C LYS A 25 1.38 9.71 -10.46
N GLU A 26 0.13 9.89 -10.90
CA GLU A 26 -0.74 10.95 -10.37
C GLU A 26 -1.05 10.74 -8.88
N LEU A 27 -1.26 9.48 -8.46
CA LEU A 27 -1.40 9.14 -7.04
C LEU A 27 -0.14 9.50 -6.24
N LYS A 28 1.04 9.13 -6.75
CA LYS A 28 2.32 9.46 -6.13
C LYS A 28 2.51 10.97 -5.99
N ASP A 29 2.35 11.71 -7.10
CA ASP A 29 2.50 13.16 -7.13
C ASP A 29 1.56 13.84 -6.11
N PHE A 30 0.32 13.35 -5.99
CA PHE A 30 -0.64 13.85 -5.01
C PHE A 30 -0.19 13.59 -3.56
N ILE A 31 0.28 12.37 -3.25
CA ILE A 31 0.80 12.04 -1.92
C ILE A 31 2.01 12.91 -1.58
N ILE A 32 2.94 13.11 -2.52
CA ILE A 32 4.14 13.94 -2.29
C ILE A 32 3.79 15.42 -2.08
N LEU A 33 2.82 15.95 -2.84
CA LEU A 33 2.32 17.30 -2.66
C LEU A 33 1.71 17.52 -1.27
N ASN A 34 1.06 16.48 -0.72
CA ASN A 34 0.38 16.52 0.57
C ASN A 34 1.10 15.71 1.67
N LYS A 35 2.42 15.49 1.52
CA LYS A 35 3.17 14.52 2.33
C LYS A 35 3.07 14.69 3.84
N GLU A 36 3.05 15.93 4.33
CA GLU A 36 2.95 16.22 5.77
C GLU A 36 1.60 15.76 6.33
N VAL A 37 0.52 16.10 5.63
CA VAL A 37 -0.85 15.70 5.96
C VAL A 37 -1.00 14.19 5.83
N PHE A 38 -0.51 13.60 4.74
CA PHE A 38 -0.57 12.17 4.51
C PHE A 38 0.16 11.38 5.61
N CYS A 39 1.39 11.78 5.95
CA CYS A 39 2.15 11.13 7.01
C CYS A 39 1.43 11.22 8.36
N LYS A 40 0.96 12.40 8.73
CA LYS A 40 0.34 12.62 10.04
C LYS A 40 -1.03 11.95 10.15
N GLU A 41 -1.90 12.19 9.19
CA GLU A 41 -3.32 11.80 9.29
C GLU A 41 -3.59 10.39 8.78
N VAL A 42 -2.80 9.89 7.83
CA VAL A 42 -3.00 8.56 7.23
C VAL A 42 -2.02 7.54 7.80
N LEU A 43 -0.74 7.87 7.84
CA LEU A 43 0.28 6.92 8.31
C LEU A 43 0.45 6.94 9.84
N GLY A 44 0.04 8.03 10.50
CA GLY A 44 0.26 8.24 11.94
C GLY A 44 1.74 8.46 12.28
N ILE A 45 2.53 9.05 11.38
CA ILE A 45 3.96 9.30 11.56
C ILE A 45 4.29 10.80 11.51
N ASP A 46 5.25 11.21 12.33
CA ASP A 46 5.74 12.60 12.35
C ASP A 46 6.76 12.82 11.23
N TYR A 47 6.28 13.36 10.10
CA TYR A 47 7.09 13.59 8.91
C TYR A 47 8.37 14.43 9.19
N LYS A 48 9.51 13.97 8.65
CA LYS A 48 10.78 14.69 8.59
C LYS A 48 11.23 14.88 7.15
N ASP A 49 11.35 13.80 6.39
CA ASP A 49 11.82 13.82 5.00
C ASP A 49 11.24 12.67 4.17
N HIS A 50 11.53 12.64 2.87
CA HIS A 50 11.14 11.55 1.99
C HIS A 50 12.13 11.32 0.82
N MET A 51 12.09 10.10 0.29
CA MET A 51 12.72 9.73 -0.98
C MET A 51 11.67 9.11 -1.90
N THR A 52 11.86 9.20 -3.21
CA THR A 52 10.97 8.57 -4.20
C THR A 52 11.78 7.71 -5.17
N GLU A 53 11.16 6.65 -5.68
CA GLU A 53 11.78 5.71 -6.63
C GLU A 53 13.14 5.19 -6.12
N PHE A 54 13.21 4.92 -4.82
CA PHE A 54 14.47 4.63 -4.16
C PHE A 54 14.88 3.19 -4.43
N LYS A 55 16.04 3.02 -5.06
CA LYS A 55 16.63 1.71 -5.34
C LYS A 55 17.20 1.11 -4.06
N LEU A 56 16.64 -0.02 -3.62
CA LEU A 56 17.22 -0.77 -2.53
C LEU A 56 18.51 -1.47 -2.99
N PRO A 57 19.54 -1.54 -2.13
CA PRO A 57 20.75 -2.27 -2.47
C PRO A 57 20.43 -3.74 -2.76
N LYS A 58 21.03 -4.27 -3.83
CA LYS A 58 20.86 -5.68 -4.19
C LYS A 58 21.54 -6.56 -3.16
N ILE A 59 20.94 -7.71 -2.90
CA ILE A 59 21.69 -8.88 -2.45
C ILE A 59 22.20 -9.55 -3.73
N GLU A 60 23.52 -9.73 -3.83
CA GLU A 60 24.14 -10.36 -5.00
C GLU A 60 23.45 -11.71 -5.31
N HIS A 61 23.21 -11.98 -6.60
CA HIS A 61 22.61 -13.21 -7.13
C HIS A 61 21.12 -13.49 -6.87
N LEU A 62 20.39 -12.69 -6.09
CA LEU A 62 18.96 -12.95 -5.81
C LEU A 62 17.98 -12.26 -6.77
N PHE A 63 18.37 -11.14 -7.39
CA PHE A 63 17.47 -10.34 -8.23
C PHE A 63 18.10 -9.95 -9.56
N THR A 64 17.36 -10.14 -10.64
CA THR A 64 17.74 -9.67 -11.99
C THR A 64 17.55 -8.16 -12.15
N ASN A 65 16.52 -7.59 -11.52
CA ASN A 65 16.23 -6.15 -11.50
C ASN A 65 16.39 -5.55 -10.10
N GLU A 66 16.72 -4.25 -10.03
CA GLU A 66 16.78 -3.52 -8.75
C GLU A 66 15.37 -3.28 -8.22
N PRO A 67 15.02 -3.79 -7.04
CA PRO A 67 13.78 -3.42 -6.36
C PRO A 67 13.82 -1.94 -6.02
N HIS A 68 12.77 -1.22 -6.40
CA HIS A 68 12.59 0.21 -6.15
C HIS A 68 11.39 0.40 -5.25
N VAL A 69 11.53 1.21 -4.20
CA VAL A 69 10.40 1.60 -3.34
C VAL A 69 9.83 2.91 -3.90
N ASP A 70 8.51 2.96 -4.12
CA ASP A 70 7.86 4.13 -4.71
C ASP A 70 8.08 5.39 -3.87
N ILE A 71 7.85 5.30 -2.56
CA ILE A 71 8.13 6.36 -1.59
C ILE A 71 8.71 5.78 -0.30
N ILE A 72 9.75 6.42 0.23
CA ILE A 72 10.23 6.19 1.60
C ILE A 72 9.96 7.47 2.39
N PHE A 73 9.18 7.38 3.47
CA PHE A 73 9.04 8.46 4.44
C PHE A 73 9.98 8.24 5.62
N ILE A 74 10.61 9.31 6.08
CA ILE A 74 11.49 9.33 7.24
C ILE A 74 10.80 10.16 8.32
N ASP A 75 10.69 9.61 9.54
CA ASP A 75 10.11 10.33 10.67
C ASP A 75 11.15 11.13 11.47
N GLN A 76 10.70 11.89 12.46
CA GLN A 76 11.56 12.68 13.35
C GLN A 76 12.57 11.84 14.16
N ASN A 77 12.37 10.53 14.26
CA ASN A 77 13.27 9.57 14.92
C ASN A 77 14.14 8.80 13.92
N ASP A 78 14.26 9.29 12.68
CA ASP A 78 15.02 8.66 11.59
C ASP A 78 14.53 7.26 11.20
N LYS A 79 13.29 6.90 11.55
CA LYS A 79 12.68 5.64 11.12
C LYS A 79 12.19 5.75 9.70
N CYS A 80 12.47 4.72 8.90
CA CYS A 80 12.07 4.63 7.51
C CYS A 80 10.79 3.80 7.36
N TYR A 81 9.79 4.38 6.70
CA TYR A 81 8.53 3.74 6.36
C TYR A 81 8.41 3.64 4.84
N PHE A 82 8.23 2.42 4.35
CA PHE A 82 8.17 2.17 2.91
C PHE A 82 6.72 2.21 2.46
N VAL A 83 6.45 2.88 1.34
CA VAL A 83 5.12 2.97 0.77
C VAL A 83 5.19 2.45 -0.66
N GLU A 84 4.44 1.38 -0.91
CA GLU A 84 4.16 0.85 -2.25
C GLU A 84 2.79 1.35 -2.69
N LEU A 85 2.73 1.92 -3.90
CA LEU A 85 1.54 2.48 -4.50
C LEU A 85 1.01 1.51 -5.57
N LYS A 86 -0.32 1.38 -5.62
CA LYS A 86 -1.00 0.65 -6.69
C LYS A 86 -2.22 1.42 -7.17
N ASN A 87 -2.24 1.76 -8.45
CA ASN A 87 -3.44 2.22 -9.14
C ASN A 87 -3.96 1.13 -10.11
N PRO A 88 -4.56 0.05 -9.60
CA PRO A 88 -4.72 -1.17 -10.38
C PRO A 88 -5.87 -1.09 -11.38
N LYS A 89 -5.71 -1.71 -12.55
CA LYS A 89 -6.83 -2.02 -13.46
C LYS A 89 -7.61 -3.22 -12.94
N PHE A 90 -6.90 -4.26 -12.50
CA PHE A 90 -7.42 -5.51 -11.92
C PHE A 90 -6.92 -5.64 -10.47
N ALA A 91 -7.79 -5.32 -9.51
CA ALA A 91 -7.42 -5.17 -8.11
C ALA A 91 -6.64 -6.37 -7.54
N TYR A 92 -7.10 -7.61 -7.73
CA TYR A 92 -6.47 -8.76 -7.08
C TYR A 92 -5.02 -8.99 -7.51
N ASN A 93 -4.75 -9.17 -8.80
CA ASN A 93 -3.42 -9.54 -9.29
C ASN A 93 -2.38 -8.47 -9.00
N GLU A 94 -2.74 -7.21 -9.24
CA GLU A 94 -1.82 -6.08 -9.07
C GLU A 94 -1.56 -5.80 -7.58
N LEU A 95 -2.54 -6.02 -6.70
CA LEU A 95 -2.33 -5.90 -5.26
C LEU A 95 -1.56 -7.08 -4.68
N CYS A 96 -1.71 -8.29 -5.21
CA CYS A 96 -0.83 -9.41 -4.85
C CYS A 96 0.63 -9.14 -5.25
N ALA A 97 0.85 -8.50 -6.40
CA ALA A 97 2.18 -8.06 -6.81
C ALA A 97 2.72 -6.99 -5.85
N GLY A 98 1.94 -5.97 -5.52
CA GLY A 98 2.31 -4.95 -4.53
C GLY A 98 2.61 -5.55 -3.15
N LEU A 99 1.82 -6.50 -2.68
CA LEU A 99 2.08 -7.23 -1.43
C LEU A 99 3.42 -7.98 -1.48
N SER A 100 3.72 -8.64 -2.60
CA SER A 100 4.98 -9.35 -2.81
C SER A 100 6.18 -8.39 -2.80
N GLN A 101 6.01 -7.20 -3.38
CA GLN A 101 7.01 -6.13 -3.35
C GLN A 101 7.25 -5.63 -1.92
N CYS A 102 6.21 -5.34 -1.15
CA CYS A 102 6.34 -4.94 0.25
C CYS A 102 7.13 -5.96 1.09
N LEU A 103 6.85 -7.26 0.91
CA LEU A 103 7.57 -8.35 1.58
C LEU A 103 9.05 -8.39 1.17
N ALA A 104 9.35 -8.21 -0.12
CA ALA A 104 10.71 -8.16 -0.62
C ALA A 104 11.48 -6.96 -0.03
N TYR A 105 10.88 -5.77 0.02
CA TYR A 105 11.53 -4.59 0.57
C TYR A 105 11.89 -4.74 2.04
N ARG A 106 10.99 -5.32 2.84
CA ARG A 106 11.26 -5.63 4.25
C ARG A 106 12.49 -6.52 4.41
N TYR A 107 12.61 -7.56 3.60
CA TYR A 107 13.76 -8.46 3.65
C TYR A 107 15.05 -7.71 3.26
N LEU A 108 15.02 -6.94 2.18
CA LEU A 108 16.17 -6.18 1.68
C LEU A 108 16.61 -5.09 2.66
N ALA A 109 15.67 -4.39 3.27
CA ALA A 109 15.97 -3.38 4.28
C ALA A 109 16.71 -3.99 5.47
N ARG A 110 16.24 -5.15 5.95
CA ARG A 110 16.90 -5.90 7.04
C ARG A 110 18.29 -6.38 6.63
N ALA A 111 18.43 -6.94 5.44
CA ALA A 111 19.71 -7.43 4.94
C ALA A 111 20.77 -6.31 4.79
N ASN A 112 20.32 -5.07 4.57
CA ASN A 112 21.18 -3.90 4.35
C ASN A 112 21.21 -2.93 5.55
N ASN A 113 20.75 -3.34 6.74
CA ASN A 113 20.71 -2.52 7.95
C ASN A 113 20.01 -1.15 7.78
N PHE A 114 18.98 -1.07 6.94
CA PHE A 114 18.10 0.11 6.89
C PHE A 114 17.31 0.20 8.21
N ASN A 115 17.10 1.42 8.71
CA ASN A 115 16.27 1.69 9.89
C ASN A 115 14.76 1.55 9.58
N TYR A 116 14.38 0.38 9.07
CA TYR A 116 13.04 0.05 8.62
C TYR A 116 12.09 -0.11 9.81
N SER A 117 10.93 0.55 9.73
CA SER A 117 9.90 0.52 10.78
C SER A 117 8.53 0.04 10.30
N GLY A 118 8.30 -0.06 8.99
CA GLY A 118 7.04 -0.60 8.47
C GLY A 118 6.89 -0.43 6.97
N CYS A 119 5.90 -1.12 6.40
CA CYS A 119 5.53 -0.97 5.00
C CYS A 119 4.03 -0.76 4.84
N PHE A 120 3.66 0.12 3.92
CA PHE A 120 2.29 0.46 3.58
C PHE A 120 2.03 0.07 2.12
N LEU A 121 0.94 -0.66 1.87
CA LEU A 121 0.41 -0.88 0.54
C LEU A 121 -0.79 0.05 0.33
N VAL A 122 -0.58 1.13 -0.42
CA VAL A 122 -1.59 2.15 -0.69
C VAL A 122 -2.19 1.90 -2.06
N THR A 123 -3.52 1.88 -2.15
CA THR A 123 -4.19 1.64 -3.42
C THR A 123 -5.46 2.44 -3.61
N THR A 124 -5.77 2.74 -4.88
CA THR A 124 -7.00 3.40 -5.31
C THR A 124 -8.14 2.43 -5.58
N LYS A 125 -7.96 1.11 -5.39
CA LYS A 125 -9.08 0.15 -5.47
C LYS A 125 -9.09 -0.81 -4.30
N HIS A 126 -10.27 -0.94 -3.70
CA HIS A 126 -10.48 -1.85 -2.59
C HIS A 126 -10.47 -3.32 -3.05
N SER A 127 -9.88 -4.18 -2.24
CA SER A 127 -9.94 -5.63 -2.39
C SER A 127 -10.26 -6.28 -1.05
N ASN A 128 -11.30 -7.12 -1.02
CA ASN A 128 -11.72 -7.76 0.23
C ASN A 128 -10.73 -8.83 0.72
N ILE A 129 -9.98 -9.45 -0.20
CA ILE A 129 -9.11 -10.59 0.11
C ILE A 129 -7.72 -10.15 0.60
N ILE A 130 -7.21 -9.00 0.16
CA ILE A 130 -5.85 -8.54 0.50
C ILE A 130 -5.69 -8.26 2.01
N PRO A 131 -6.59 -7.52 2.68
CA PRO A 131 -6.53 -7.36 4.13
C PRO A 131 -6.64 -8.69 4.89
N ILE A 132 -7.43 -9.64 4.39
CA ILE A 132 -7.57 -10.97 4.98
C ILE A 132 -6.24 -11.73 4.89
N ILE A 133 -5.58 -11.71 3.73
CA ILE A 133 -4.27 -12.35 3.55
C ILE A 133 -3.24 -11.76 4.51
N ILE A 134 -3.17 -10.43 4.60
CA ILE A 134 -2.25 -9.72 5.50
C ILE A 134 -2.47 -10.15 6.95
N ARG A 135 -3.72 -10.09 7.42
CA ARG A 135 -4.10 -10.45 8.78
C ARG A 135 -3.83 -11.92 9.09
N ASP A 136 -4.35 -12.84 8.28
CA ASP A 136 -4.34 -14.28 8.58
C ASP A 136 -2.90 -14.86 8.53
N ASN A 137 -1.98 -14.17 7.84
CA ASN A 137 -0.55 -14.53 7.81
C ASN A 137 0.32 -13.64 8.72
N ASN A 138 -0.29 -12.74 9.51
CA ASN A 138 0.41 -11.81 10.41
C ASN A 138 1.55 -11.03 9.70
N LEU A 139 1.24 -10.49 8.52
CA LEU A 139 2.19 -9.71 7.73
C LEU A 139 2.28 -8.29 8.28
N ASP A 140 3.50 -7.82 8.51
CA ASP A 140 3.83 -6.45 8.96
C ASP A 140 3.69 -5.44 7.80
N ILE A 141 2.47 -5.33 7.28
CA ILE A 141 2.11 -4.50 6.13
C ILE A 141 0.76 -3.84 6.44
N THR A 142 0.71 -2.52 6.43
CA THR A 142 -0.55 -1.79 6.56
C THR A 142 -1.18 -1.60 5.18
N TYR A 143 -2.39 -2.10 5.00
CA TYR A 143 -3.16 -1.88 3.76
C TYR A 143 -4.01 -0.61 3.88
N ILE A 144 -3.88 0.27 2.88
CA ILE A 144 -4.58 1.55 2.82
C ILE A 144 -5.34 1.62 1.50
N TYR A 145 -6.66 1.78 1.58
CA TYR A 145 -7.46 2.23 0.43
C TYR A 145 -7.58 3.74 0.45
N PHE A 146 -7.15 4.36 -0.64
CA PHE A 146 -6.99 5.80 -0.79
C PHE A 146 -7.89 6.34 -1.89
N ASP A 147 -8.79 7.23 -1.49
CA ASP A 147 -9.75 7.95 -2.34
C ASP A 147 -9.46 9.45 -2.17
N ARG A 148 -9.40 10.19 -3.28
CA ARG A 148 -9.01 11.62 -3.28
C ARG A 148 -10.04 12.48 -2.55
N ASN A 149 -11.32 12.14 -2.64
CA ASN A 149 -12.43 12.92 -2.11
C ASN A 149 -12.72 12.58 -0.64
N LYS A 150 -12.40 11.36 -0.21
CA LYS A 150 -12.77 10.88 1.13
C LYS A 150 -11.63 10.87 2.14
N HIS A 151 -10.38 11.20 1.73
CA HIS A 151 -9.18 11.17 2.58
C HIS A 151 -9.02 9.82 3.31
N ALA A 152 -8.27 8.87 2.72
CA ALA A 152 -7.98 7.52 3.28
C ALA A 152 -9.14 6.80 4.00
N VAL A 153 -9.88 5.95 3.28
CA VAL A 153 -11.17 5.43 3.76
C VAL A 153 -11.01 4.15 4.60
N PHE A 154 -9.97 3.36 4.36
CA PHE A 154 -9.69 2.15 5.12
C PHE A 154 -8.22 2.04 5.44
N GLN A 155 -7.91 2.04 6.73
CA GLN A 155 -6.63 1.66 7.29
C GLN A 155 -6.87 0.38 8.10
N THR A 156 -6.23 -0.71 7.72
CA THR A 156 -6.19 -1.88 8.61
C THR A 156 -4.94 -1.74 9.46
N GLN A 157 -5.11 -1.18 10.67
CA GLN A 157 -4.22 -1.46 11.78
C GLN A 157 -4.83 -2.63 12.55
N LEU A 158 -4.15 -3.77 12.52
CA LEU A 158 -4.45 -4.96 13.32
C LEU A 158 -3.17 -5.39 14.03
#